data_AF-M2ZVG3-F1
#
_entry.id   AF-M2ZVG3-F1
#
_cell.length_a   1.000
_cell.length_b   1.000
_cell.length_c   1.000
_cell.angle_alpha   90.00
_cell.angle_beta   90.00
_cell.angle_gamma   90.00
#
_symmetry.space_group_name_H-M   'P 1'
#
loop_
_entity.id
_entity.type
_entity.pdbx_description
1 polymer ?
#
loop_
_entity_poly.entity_id
_entity_poly.type
_entity_poly.pdbx_seq_one_letter_code
_entity_poly.pdbx_strand_id
1 'polypeptide(L)'
;MTPTVLRSGPIPPLALITDTADDVALARAARHWANPRQGRITVDPTPATVTSAFLARDILAALGRTAYAPTHSPVITAQPAWRAAACWITIDDIRQLTVLRAHMLTPERTEQLSVLREVTGIRLILIASGATTGERARLTTHLAEAGLAGELEHLDTPAALRLFTQHAAPRPSLPSPRPARQQPSTTRSSAATVAHGAPPARRSAPRLFGQHRAGLLAAHNWLAWHRATLPALPDQRDVELFLSRLTALSPTLEYTTARIHGARDGFAAAGLRLAHPADLAAAGGPGICTVPFTAQVAYRISRAVPGPTQVAALAALLCTGAATDRLVHATVDDVHHDGSRLALPEPFSGEYDQDHPPPRVWYAIPPHARPYLQAARLFRQLEGAPGHFHLFSKSFGHRLKALVKDASHPIPTLDHPHPGPAWHHQARLLRT
;
A
#
# COMPACT_ATOMS: atom_id res chain seq x y z
N MET A 1 4.78 -7.76 -26.99
CA MET A 1 5.17 -6.49 -26.33
C MET A 1 6.19 -6.84 -25.29
N THR A 2 7.42 -6.35 -25.43
CA THR A 2 8.49 -6.56 -24.45
C THR A 2 8.08 -5.88 -23.12
N PRO A 3 8.08 -6.60 -21.99
CA PRO A 3 7.71 -5.99 -20.71
C PRO A 3 8.71 -4.87 -20.38
N THR A 4 8.21 -3.66 -20.12
CA THR A 4 9.01 -2.57 -19.58
C THR A 4 9.57 -3.01 -18.23
N VAL A 5 10.88 -3.29 -18.18
CA VAL A 5 11.59 -3.69 -16.96
C VAL A 5 11.45 -2.55 -15.94
N LEU A 6 10.88 -2.85 -14.77
CA LEU A 6 10.58 -1.85 -13.74
C LEU A 6 11.81 -1.47 -12.90
N ARG A 7 12.88 -2.27 -12.97
CA ARG A 7 14.16 -2.02 -12.30
C ARG A 7 15.31 -1.99 -13.30
N SER A 8 16.00 -0.88 -13.40
CA SER A 8 17.20 -0.76 -14.22
C SER A 8 18.40 -1.45 -13.52
N GLY A 9 18.90 -2.54 -14.09
CA GLY A 9 20.09 -3.25 -13.62
C GLY A 9 20.21 -4.67 -14.20
N PRO A 10 21.39 -5.30 -14.16
CA PRO A 10 21.53 -6.69 -14.59
C PRO A 10 20.68 -7.59 -13.68
N ILE A 11 19.86 -8.45 -14.27
CA ILE A 11 19.01 -9.36 -13.51
C ILE A 11 19.93 -10.40 -12.83
N PRO A 12 19.87 -10.59 -11.50
CA PRO A 12 20.73 -11.55 -10.81
C PRO A 12 20.50 -12.98 -11.34
N PRO A 13 21.54 -13.83 -11.43
CA PRO A 13 21.39 -15.19 -11.91
C PRO A 13 20.39 -15.98 -11.07
N LEU A 14 19.71 -16.91 -11.75
CA LEU A 14 18.79 -17.86 -11.14
C LEU A 14 19.59 -18.91 -10.37
N ALA A 15 19.28 -19.13 -9.09
CA ALA A 15 19.91 -20.20 -8.33
C ALA A 15 19.00 -21.44 -8.28
N LEU A 16 19.51 -22.61 -8.66
CA LEU A 16 18.83 -23.90 -8.49
C LEU A 16 19.57 -24.72 -7.43
N ILE A 17 18.86 -25.06 -6.36
CA ILE A 17 19.33 -25.91 -5.28
C ILE A 17 18.68 -27.28 -5.44
N THR A 18 19.51 -28.31 -5.60
CA THR A 18 19.05 -29.70 -5.61
C THR A 18 19.27 -30.31 -4.25
N ASP A 19 18.19 -30.72 -3.59
CA ASP A 19 18.22 -31.32 -2.27
C ASP A 19 17.68 -32.75 -2.35
N THR A 20 18.57 -33.69 -2.72
CA THR A 20 18.20 -35.11 -2.91
C THR A 20 17.77 -35.80 -1.63
N ALA A 21 18.14 -35.27 -0.46
CA ALA A 21 17.84 -35.85 0.84
C ALA A 21 16.47 -35.41 1.40
N ASP A 22 15.78 -34.46 0.74
CA ASP A 22 14.60 -33.78 1.27
C ASP A 22 14.85 -33.24 2.69
N ASP A 23 15.96 -32.52 2.85
CA ASP A 23 16.41 -32.05 4.15
C ASP A 23 15.47 -30.97 4.70
N VAL A 24 14.69 -31.37 5.71
CA VAL A 24 13.79 -30.50 6.46
C VAL A 24 14.52 -29.26 7.02
N ALA A 25 15.82 -29.37 7.33
CA ALA A 25 16.63 -28.25 7.80
C ALA A 25 16.78 -27.16 6.73
N LEU A 26 16.97 -27.53 5.47
CA LEU A 26 17.07 -26.59 4.35
C LEU A 26 15.75 -25.83 4.16
N ALA A 27 14.63 -26.55 4.08
CA ALA A 27 13.31 -25.94 3.95
C ALA A 27 12.96 -25.05 5.15
N ARG A 28 13.39 -25.42 6.36
CA ARG A 28 13.23 -24.61 7.57
C ARG A 28 14.10 -23.35 7.52
N ALA A 29 15.35 -23.46 7.09
CA ALA A 29 16.27 -22.33 6.95
C ALA A 29 15.75 -21.32 5.93
N ALA A 30 15.30 -21.79 4.76
CA ALA A 30 14.69 -20.94 3.73
C ALA A 30 13.43 -20.21 4.24
N ARG A 31 12.58 -20.87 5.05
CA ARG A 31 11.43 -20.20 5.69
C ARG A 31 11.84 -19.17 6.74
N HIS A 32 12.86 -19.44 7.54
CA HIS A 32 13.38 -18.48 8.54
C HIS A 32 14.11 -17.30 7.89
N TRP A 33 14.70 -17.50 6.71
CA TRP A 33 15.33 -16.45 5.92
C TRP A 33 14.32 -15.45 5.35
N ALA A 34 13.07 -15.87 5.15
CA ALA A 34 12.01 -15.01 4.64
C ALA A 34 11.75 -13.86 5.62
N ASN A 35 11.94 -12.64 5.11
CA ASN A 35 11.60 -11.42 5.79
C ASN A 35 11.23 -10.37 4.73
N PRO A 36 9.93 -10.15 4.47
CA PRO A 36 9.48 -9.19 3.47
C PRO A 36 10.04 -7.78 3.70
N ARG A 37 10.24 -7.37 4.97
CA ARG A 37 10.83 -6.06 5.30
C ARG A 37 12.30 -5.91 4.91
N GLN A 38 12.99 -7.03 4.71
CA GLN A 38 14.37 -7.07 4.21
C GLN A 38 14.42 -7.44 2.72
N GLY A 39 13.28 -7.41 2.02
CA GLY A 39 13.17 -7.68 0.60
C GLY A 39 13.24 -9.17 0.22
N ARG A 40 12.91 -10.09 1.14
CA ARG A 40 13.10 -11.53 0.92
C ARG A 40 11.84 -12.31 1.27
N ILE A 41 11.35 -13.12 0.35
CA ILE A 41 10.19 -14.00 0.58
C ILE A 41 10.50 -15.44 0.22
N THR A 42 9.82 -16.37 0.89
CA THR A 42 9.87 -17.80 0.60
C THR A 42 8.45 -18.30 0.42
N VAL A 43 8.23 -19.04 -0.66
CA VAL A 43 6.93 -19.55 -1.08
C VAL A 43 7.00 -21.07 -1.09
N ASP A 44 5.98 -21.69 -0.48
CA ASP A 44 5.74 -23.13 -0.56
C ASP A 44 4.52 -23.34 -1.47
N PRO A 45 4.71 -23.76 -2.73
CA PRO A 45 3.62 -23.93 -3.66
C PRO A 45 2.56 -24.88 -3.10
N THR A 46 1.30 -24.46 -3.10
CA THR A 46 0.19 -25.31 -2.66
C THR A 46 0.12 -26.57 -3.54
N PRO A 47 0.22 -27.79 -2.96
CA PRO A 47 0.25 -29.03 -3.74
C PRO A 47 -1.03 -29.26 -4.56
N ALA A 48 -0.90 -30.02 -5.65
CA ALA A 48 -2.01 -30.67 -6.37
C ALA A 48 -3.10 -29.77 -6.99
N THR A 49 -2.84 -28.49 -7.22
CA THR A 49 -3.79 -27.62 -7.94
C THR A 49 -3.29 -27.32 -9.36
N VAL A 50 -4.09 -27.65 -10.37
CA VAL A 50 -3.78 -27.43 -11.80
C VAL A 50 -3.94 -25.98 -12.25
N THR A 51 -4.54 -25.10 -11.43
CA THR A 51 -4.77 -23.71 -11.85
C THR A 51 -3.49 -22.88 -11.73
N SER A 52 -3.17 -22.12 -12.78
CA SER A 52 -2.01 -21.21 -12.85
C SER A 52 -2.06 -20.03 -11.86
N ALA A 53 -3.22 -19.77 -11.25
CA ALA A 53 -3.42 -18.70 -10.27
C ALA A 53 -2.83 -19.00 -8.89
N PHE A 54 -2.67 -20.28 -8.51
CA PHE A 54 -2.31 -20.64 -7.12
C PHE A 54 -0.90 -20.18 -6.74
N LEU A 55 0.09 -20.36 -7.61
CA LEU A 55 1.44 -19.89 -7.32
C LEU A 55 1.50 -18.37 -7.11
N ALA A 56 0.79 -17.60 -7.94
CA ALA A 56 0.68 -16.15 -7.73
C ALA A 56 0.02 -15.81 -6.38
N ARG A 57 -1.01 -16.55 -5.98
CA ARG A 57 -1.66 -16.38 -4.66
C ARG A 57 -0.73 -16.76 -3.52
N ASP A 58 0.06 -17.82 -3.67
CA ASP A 58 1.06 -18.24 -2.68
C ASP A 58 2.16 -17.18 -2.52
N ILE A 59 2.62 -16.58 -3.62
CA ILE A 59 3.54 -15.42 -3.62
C ILE A 59 2.90 -14.26 -2.87
N LEU A 60 1.66 -13.92 -3.19
CA LEU A 60 0.96 -12.82 -2.55
C LEU A 60 0.70 -13.08 -1.05
N ALA A 61 0.43 -14.33 -0.66
CA ALA A 61 0.32 -14.73 0.73
C ALA A 61 1.67 -14.58 1.47
N ALA A 62 2.79 -14.94 0.82
CA ALA A 62 4.14 -14.74 1.36
C ALA A 62 4.50 -13.24 1.50
N LEU A 63 3.93 -12.37 0.67
CA LEU A 63 3.98 -10.91 0.82
C LEU A 63 3.10 -10.38 1.96
N GLY A 64 2.39 -11.26 2.69
CA GLY A 64 1.49 -10.90 3.78
C GLY A 64 0.07 -10.55 3.34
N ARG A 65 -0.26 -10.65 2.04
CA ARG A 65 -1.59 -10.41 1.48
C ARG A 65 -2.45 -11.66 1.69
N THR A 66 -2.76 -12.02 2.92
CA THR A 66 -3.20 -13.39 3.25
C THR A 66 -4.67 -13.70 2.96
N ALA A 67 -5.51 -12.72 2.67
CA ALA A 67 -6.95 -12.93 2.44
C ALA A 67 -7.31 -13.31 0.99
N TYR A 68 -6.68 -14.36 0.45
CA TYR A 68 -7.05 -14.94 -0.86
C TYR A 68 -8.20 -15.95 -0.79
N ALA A 69 -8.77 -16.15 0.40
CA ALA A 69 -10.08 -16.74 0.60
C ALA A 69 -11.08 -15.64 1.03
N PRO A 70 -11.39 -14.67 0.14
CA PRO A 70 -12.36 -13.65 0.45
C PRO A 70 -13.70 -14.30 0.78
N THR A 71 -14.32 -13.89 1.89
CA THR A 71 -15.64 -14.41 2.29
C THR A 71 -16.75 -13.81 1.43
N HIS A 72 -16.51 -12.62 0.83
CA HIS A 72 -17.53 -11.87 0.07
C HIS A 72 -17.06 -11.36 -1.30
N SER A 73 -15.76 -11.12 -1.48
CA SER A 73 -15.19 -10.64 -2.75
C SER A 73 -14.88 -11.78 -3.73
N PRO A 74 -14.94 -11.57 -5.06
CA PRO A 74 -14.59 -12.62 -6.02
C PRO A 74 -13.10 -12.96 -5.96
N VAL A 75 -12.78 -14.25 -6.11
CA VAL A 75 -11.40 -14.73 -6.12
C VAL A 75 -10.65 -14.18 -7.34
N ILE A 76 -9.43 -13.68 -7.15
CA ILE A 76 -8.61 -13.13 -8.23
C ILE A 76 -8.23 -14.23 -9.25
N THR A 77 -8.44 -13.96 -10.54
CA THR A 77 -8.06 -14.90 -11.62
C THR A 77 -6.53 -14.88 -11.84
N ALA A 78 -6.01 -15.82 -12.64
CA ALA A 78 -4.58 -16.04 -12.80
C ALA A 78 -3.80 -14.77 -13.24
N GLN A 79 -4.15 -14.17 -14.39
CA GLN A 79 -3.38 -13.04 -14.94
C GLN A 79 -3.40 -11.80 -14.03
N PRO A 80 -4.55 -11.39 -13.45
CA PRO A 80 -4.56 -10.35 -12.42
C PRO A 80 -3.74 -10.70 -11.17
N ALA A 81 -3.70 -11.97 -10.75
CA ALA A 81 -2.89 -12.37 -9.59
C ALA A 81 -1.38 -12.20 -9.86
N TRP A 82 -0.91 -12.63 -11.03
CA TRP A 82 0.49 -12.44 -11.43
C TRP A 82 0.87 -10.96 -11.55
N ARG A 83 0.01 -10.13 -12.16
CA ARG A 83 0.20 -8.67 -12.19
C ARG A 83 0.24 -8.06 -10.80
N ALA A 84 -0.66 -8.47 -9.90
CA ALA A 84 -0.66 -8.02 -8.52
C ALA A 84 0.64 -8.41 -7.80
N ALA A 85 1.13 -9.63 -8.00
CA ALA A 85 2.38 -10.10 -7.43
C ALA A 85 3.56 -9.24 -7.91
N ALA A 86 3.65 -8.97 -9.21
CA ALA A 86 4.67 -8.08 -9.78
C ALA A 86 4.61 -6.67 -9.18
N CYS A 87 3.40 -6.12 -9.00
CA CYS A 87 3.21 -4.81 -8.38
C CYS A 87 3.76 -4.78 -6.95
N TRP A 88 3.32 -5.71 -6.11
CA TRP A 88 3.72 -5.72 -4.70
C TRP A 88 5.20 -6.06 -4.51
N ILE A 89 5.77 -6.94 -5.32
CA ILE A 89 7.22 -7.19 -5.34
C ILE A 89 8.00 -5.90 -5.62
N THR A 90 7.53 -5.11 -6.59
CA THR A 90 8.19 -3.86 -6.96
C THR A 90 8.06 -2.82 -5.84
N ILE A 91 6.84 -2.65 -5.32
CA ILE A 91 6.50 -1.60 -4.35
C ILE A 91 7.03 -1.90 -2.94
N ASP A 92 7.00 -3.16 -2.49
CA ASP A 92 7.51 -3.57 -1.18
C ASP A 92 9.04 -3.81 -1.21
N ASP A 93 9.72 -3.43 -2.30
CA ASP A 93 11.15 -3.63 -2.56
C ASP A 93 11.64 -5.07 -2.33
N ILE A 94 10.89 -6.05 -2.83
CA ILE A 94 11.30 -7.44 -2.76
C ILE A 94 12.37 -7.70 -3.80
N ARG A 95 13.52 -8.18 -3.34
CA ARG A 95 14.72 -8.44 -4.14
C ARG A 95 14.98 -9.93 -4.35
N GLN A 96 14.42 -10.78 -3.49
CA GLN A 96 14.60 -12.23 -3.56
C GLN A 96 13.29 -12.99 -3.33
N LEU A 97 13.00 -13.91 -4.24
CA LEU A 97 11.93 -14.90 -4.13
C LEU A 97 12.54 -16.31 -4.09
N THR A 98 12.28 -17.04 -3.01
CA THR A 98 12.66 -18.45 -2.88
C THR A 98 11.41 -19.32 -3.09
N VAL A 99 11.44 -20.27 -4.03
CA VAL A 99 10.35 -21.22 -4.27
C VAL A 99 10.78 -22.60 -3.82
N LEU A 100 10.08 -23.14 -2.82
CA LEU A 100 10.28 -24.51 -2.36
C LEU A 100 9.61 -25.50 -3.32
N ARG A 101 10.07 -26.75 -3.32
CA ARG A 101 9.49 -27.84 -4.14
C ARG A 101 9.38 -27.46 -5.62
N ALA A 102 10.42 -26.82 -6.16
CA ALA A 102 10.44 -26.30 -7.52
C ALA A 102 10.24 -27.38 -8.59
N HIS A 103 10.53 -28.65 -8.29
CA HIS A 103 10.27 -29.78 -9.18
C HIS A 103 8.77 -30.01 -9.48
N MET A 104 7.87 -29.39 -8.69
CA MET A 104 6.42 -29.42 -8.89
C MET A 104 5.90 -28.28 -9.79
N LEU A 105 6.79 -27.45 -10.35
CA LEU A 105 6.40 -26.38 -11.26
C LEU A 105 6.00 -26.95 -12.62
N THR A 106 4.89 -26.45 -13.16
CA THR A 106 4.43 -26.76 -14.53
C THR A 106 5.14 -25.85 -15.53
N PRO A 107 5.11 -26.15 -16.85
CA PRO A 107 5.65 -25.27 -17.88
C PRO A 107 5.10 -23.84 -17.76
N GLU A 108 3.77 -23.70 -17.60
CA GLU A 108 3.11 -22.41 -17.54
C GLU A 108 3.54 -21.61 -16.29
N ARG A 109 3.76 -22.27 -15.15
CA ARG A 109 4.25 -21.60 -13.94
C ARG A 109 5.69 -21.12 -14.10
N THR A 110 6.50 -21.90 -14.82
CA THR A 110 7.89 -21.56 -15.09
C THR A 110 7.99 -20.37 -16.04
N GLU A 111 7.16 -20.34 -17.08
CA GLU A 111 7.02 -19.18 -17.97
C GLU A 111 6.56 -17.93 -17.22
N GLN A 112 5.53 -18.04 -16.37
CA GLN A 112 5.06 -16.90 -15.55
C GLN A 112 6.11 -16.41 -14.54
N LEU A 113 6.93 -17.30 -13.97
CA LEU A 113 8.06 -16.91 -13.12
C LEU A 113 9.15 -16.19 -13.92
N SER A 114 9.40 -16.61 -15.17
CA SER A 114 10.31 -15.92 -16.08
C SER A 114 9.83 -14.49 -16.37
N VAL A 115 8.57 -14.33 -16.77
CA VAL A 115 7.94 -13.01 -16.98
C VAL A 115 7.96 -12.16 -15.71
N LEU A 116 7.65 -12.75 -14.55
CA LEU A 116 7.71 -12.05 -13.27
C LEU A 116 9.12 -11.53 -12.99
N ARG A 117 10.15 -12.36 -13.22
CA ARG A 117 11.56 -12.01 -13.06
C ARG A 117 11.98 -10.89 -14.00
N GLU A 118 11.61 -10.96 -15.27
CA GLU A 118 11.89 -9.91 -16.25
C GLU A 118 11.26 -8.56 -15.86
N VAL A 119 9.99 -8.58 -15.47
CA VAL A 119 9.25 -7.36 -15.10
C VAL A 119 9.84 -6.72 -13.84
N THR A 120 10.21 -7.52 -12.84
CA THR A 120 10.53 -7.02 -11.49
C THR A 120 12.02 -6.98 -11.19
N GLY A 121 12.86 -7.67 -11.95
CA GLY A 121 14.30 -7.82 -11.68
C GLY A 121 14.63 -8.64 -10.43
N ILE A 122 13.71 -9.46 -9.91
CA ILE A 122 13.96 -10.22 -8.68
C ILE A 122 15.02 -11.30 -8.88
N ARG A 123 15.79 -11.57 -7.82
CA ARG A 123 16.56 -12.80 -7.71
C ARG A 123 15.62 -13.96 -7.41
N LEU A 124 15.63 -14.97 -8.27
CA LEU A 124 14.85 -16.18 -8.10
C LEU A 124 15.76 -17.30 -7.57
N ILE A 125 15.31 -18.00 -6.53
CA ILE A 125 15.98 -19.18 -5.97
C ILE A 125 14.98 -20.33 -5.96
N LEU A 126 15.31 -21.43 -6.64
CA LEU A 126 14.47 -22.62 -6.76
C LEU A 126 15.07 -23.75 -5.93
N ILE A 127 14.27 -24.37 -5.06
CA ILE A 127 14.70 -25.52 -4.26
C ILE A 127 13.93 -26.76 -4.70
N ALA A 128 14.62 -27.72 -5.30
CA ALA A 128 14.08 -29.02 -5.67
C ALA A 128 14.43 -30.06 -4.59
N SER A 129 13.64 -30.09 -3.51
CA SER A 129 13.77 -31.08 -2.43
C SER A 129 13.10 -32.41 -2.77
N GLY A 130 13.79 -33.53 -2.56
CA GLY A 130 13.27 -34.89 -2.75
C GLY A 130 12.98 -35.29 -4.21
N ALA A 131 13.39 -34.49 -5.19
CA ALA A 131 13.06 -34.71 -6.59
C ALA A 131 13.81 -35.92 -7.18
N THR A 132 13.09 -36.81 -7.85
CA THR A 132 13.66 -37.90 -8.64
C THR A 132 14.48 -37.37 -9.81
N THR A 133 15.38 -38.18 -10.39
CA THR A 133 16.16 -37.80 -11.57
C THR A 133 15.27 -37.39 -12.75
N GLY A 134 14.12 -38.04 -12.94
CA GLY A 134 13.15 -37.68 -13.97
C GLY A 134 12.48 -36.32 -13.74
N GLU A 135 12.09 -36.02 -12.49
CA GLU A 135 11.49 -34.72 -12.14
C GLU A 135 12.50 -33.57 -12.25
N ARG A 136 13.76 -33.81 -11.89
CA ARG A 136 14.84 -32.84 -12.09
C ARG A 136 15.10 -32.56 -13.56
N ALA A 137 15.10 -33.60 -14.39
CA ALA A 137 15.25 -33.43 -15.84
C ALA A 137 14.09 -32.60 -16.41
N ARG A 138 12.84 -32.90 -16.03
CA ARG A 138 11.65 -32.12 -16.44
C ARG A 138 11.73 -30.66 -16.01
N LEU A 139 12.09 -30.39 -14.76
CA LEU A 139 12.28 -29.03 -14.27
C LEU A 139 13.34 -28.29 -15.10
N THR A 140 14.47 -28.95 -15.40
CA THR A 140 15.53 -28.35 -16.21
C THR A 140 15.05 -28.04 -17.63
N THR A 141 14.26 -28.92 -18.24
CA THR A 141 13.62 -28.68 -19.54
C THR A 141 12.69 -27.48 -19.49
N HIS A 142 11.80 -27.39 -18.49
CA HIS A 142 10.88 -26.25 -18.35
C HIS A 142 11.62 -24.93 -18.14
N LEU A 143 12.72 -24.95 -17.38
CA LEU A 143 13.57 -23.77 -17.20
C LEU A 143 14.25 -23.36 -18.51
N ALA A 144 14.71 -24.32 -19.31
CA ALA A 144 15.29 -24.03 -20.62
C ALA A 144 14.27 -23.45 -21.60
N GLU A 145 13.06 -24.04 -21.67
CA GLU A 145 11.95 -23.56 -22.49
C GLU A 145 11.51 -22.14 -22.12
N ALA A 146 11.55 -21.79 -20.82
CA ALA A 146 11.24 -20.46 -20.32
C ALA A 146 12.39 -19.44 -20.45
N GLY A 147 13.52 -19.82 -21.08
CA GLY A 147 14.68 -18.95 -21.27
C GLY A 147 15.54 -18.73 -20.01
N LEU A 148 15.35 -19.54 -18.96
CA LEU A 148 16.03 -19.40 -17.67
C LEU A 148 17.31 -20.25 -17.54
N ALA A 149 17.62 -21.10 -18.52
CA ALA A 149 18.75 -22.03 -18.45
C ALA A 149 20.14 -21.36 -18.60
N GLY A 150 20.25 -20.24 -19.33
CA GLY A 150 21.52 -19.57 -19.59
C GLY A 150 22.13 -18.86 -18.38
N GLU A 151 21.37 -18.70 -17.30
CA GLU A 151 21.73 -17.88 -16.12
C GLU A 151 21.66 -18.69 -14.81
N LEU A 152 21.75 -20.03 -14.91
CA LEU A 152 21.45 -20.94 -13.81
C LEU A 152 22.71 -21.32 -13.01
N GLU A 153 22.78 -20.83 -11.77
CA GLU A 153 23.78 -21.18 -10.77
C GLU A 153 23.30 -22.42 -9.98
N HIS A 154 24.01 -23.54 -10.10
CA HIS A 154 23.75 -24.73 -9.29
C HIS A 154 24.42 -24.61 -7.93
N LEU A 155 23.64 -24.79 -6.86
CA LEU A 155 24.13 -24.78 -5.49
C LEU A 155 23.84 -26.11 -4.80
N ASP A 156 24.87 -26.71 -4.23
CA ASP A 156 24.72 -27.91 -3.38
C ASP A 156 24.11 -27.55 -2.03
N THR A 157 23.45 -28.52 -1.37
CA THR A 157 22.79 -28.34 -0.06
C THR A 157 23.65 -27.64 1.00
N PRO A 158 24.96 -27.95 1.19
CA PRO A 158 25.79 -27.24 2.16
C PRO A 158 26.09 -25.78 1.78
N ALA A 159 26.17 -25.45 0.49
CA ALA A 159 26.30 -24.07 0.02
C ALA A 159 24.99 -23.30 0.21
N ALA A 160 23.86 -23.93 -0.08
CA ALA A 160 22.53 -23.39 0.15
C ALA A 160 22.23 -23.11 1.63
N LEU A 161 22.59 -24.04 2.53
CA LEU A 161 22.45 -23.84 3.97
C LEU A 161 23.28 -22.65 4.44
N ARG A 162 24.52 -22.49 3.95
CA ARG A 162 25.34 -21.31 4.24
C ARG A 162 24.67 -20.03 3.75
N LEU A 163 24.12 -20.01 2.53
CA LEU A 163 23.39 -18.85 2.00
C LEU A 163 22.25 -18.41 2.94
N PHE A 164 21.44 -19.35 3.44
CA PHE A 164 20.30 -19.03 4.30
C PHE A 164 20.66 -18.77 5.77
N THR A 165 21.84 -19.21 6.22
CA THR A 165 22.27 -19.06 7.63
C THR A 165 23.25 -17.92 7.84
N GLN A 166 23.95 -17.46 6.80
CA GLN A 166 25.01 -16.43 6.88
C GLN A 166 24.55 -15.07 7.44
N HIS A 167 23.24 -14.80 7.52
CA HIS A 167 22.72 -13.59 8.19
C HIS A 167 21.56 -13.89 9.16
N ALA A 168 21.44 -15.12 9.66
CA ALA A 168 20.60 -15.36 10.82
C ALA A 168 21.23 -14.58 11.98
N ALA A 169 20.60 -13.48 12.41
CA ALA A 169 21.03 -12.76 13.59
C ALA A 169 21.25 -13.77 14.74
N PRO A 170 22.29 -13.60 15.58
CA PRO A 170 22.49 -14.48 16.72
C PRO A 170 21.18 -14.53 17.49
N ARG A 171 20.63 -15.73 17.73
CA ARG A 171 19.55 -15.87 18.70
C ARG A 171 20.01 -15.15 19.97
N PRO A 172 19.21 -14.26 20.58
CA PRO A 172 19.47 -13.86 21.94
C PRO A 172 19.59 -15.15 22.72
N SER A 173 20.79 -15.42 23.23
CA SER A 173 21.02 -16.52 24.16
C SER A 173 19.99 -16.36 25.26
N LEU A 174 19.04 -17.30 25.34
CA LEU A 174 18.13 -17.38 26.47
C LEU A 174 19.01 -17.32 27.73
N PRO A 175 18.77 -16.35 28.64
CA PRO A 175 19.49 -16.33 29.90
C PRO A 175 19.26 -17.68 30.57
N SER A 176 20.35 -18.36 30.94
CA SER A 176 20.30 -19.58 31.74
C SER A 176 19.34 -19.38 32.92
N PRO A 177 18.53 -20.39 33.29
CA PRO A 177 17.58 -20.25 34.38
C PRO A 177 18.36 -20.01 35.68
N ARG A 178 18.39 -18.75 36.14
CA ARG A 178 18.84 -18.42 37.49
C ARG A 178 17.77 -18.92 38.47
N PRO A 179 18.17 -19.50 39.62
CA PRO A 179 17.23 -20.01 40.60
C PRO A 179 16.31 -18.90 41.11
N ALA A 180 15.03 -19.25 41.24
CA ALA A 180 13.94 -18.35 41.57
C ALA A 180 14.23 -17.53 42.84
N ARG A 181 14.36 -16.21 42.68
CA ARG A 181 14.11 -15.29 43.81
C ARG A 181 12.61 -15.15 43.96
N GLN A 182 12.11 -15.61 45.12
CA GLN A 182 10.75 -15.38 45.56
C GLN A 182 10.46 -13.87 45.53
N GLN A 183 9.49 -13.47 44.71
CA GLN A 183 8.90 -12.13 44.79
C GLN A 183 7.80 -12.14 45.86
N PRO A 184 7.69 -11.07 46.68
CA PRO A 184 6.57 -10.94 47.61
C PRO A 184 5.26 -10.78 46.84
N SER A 185 4.26 -11.52 47.29
CA SER A 185 2.89 -11.50 46.80
C SER A 185 2.25 -10.11 46.95
N THR A 186 2.04 -9.41 45.84
CA THR A 186 1.08 -8.29 45.78
C THR A 186 -0.26 -8.80 45.28
N THR A 187 -1.23 -8.63 46.17
CA THR A 187 -2.67 -8.89 46.11
C THR A 187 -3.31 -8.59 44.75
N ARG A 188 -4.07 -9.58 44.25
CA ARG A 188 -5.07 -9.41 43.20
C ARG A 188 -6.09 -8.38 43.65
N SER A 189 -6.30 -7.33 42.85
CA SER A 189 -7.55 -6.59 42.86
C SER A 189 -8.22 -6.75 41.50
N SER A 190 -9.35 -7.44 41.54
CA SER A 190 -10.30 -7.63 40.45
C SER A 190 -11.19 -6.40 40.35
N ALA A 191 -11.76 -6.20 39.15
CA ALA A 191 -12.82 -5.26 38.77
C ALA A 191 -12.38 -3.86 38.29
N ALA A 192 -12.56 -3.64 36.98
CA ALA A 192 -13.08 -2.38 36.46
C ALA A 192 -13.80 -2.63 35.12
N THR A 193 -15.09 -2.84 35.26
CA THR A 193 -16.14 -2.83 34.24
C THR A 193 -16.08 -1.58 33.36
N VAL A 194 -16.43 -1.74 32.10
CA VAL A 194 -16.73 -0.69 31.11
C VAL A 194 -17.65 0.37 31.73
N ALA A 195 -17.19 1.61 31.80
CA ALA A 195 -18.01 2.76 32.17
C ALA A 195 -18.26 3.64 30.93
N HIS A 196 -19.48 3.56 30.40
CA HIS A 196 -20.10 4.60 29.59
C HIS A 196 -20.56 5.75 30.50
N GLY A 197 -20.30 7.00 30.08
CA GLY A 197 -21.02 8.20 30.53
C GLY A 197 -20.29 9.15 31.49
N ALA A 198 -19.61 10.18 30.95
CA ALA A 198 -19.45 11.55 31.51
C ALA A 198 -18.58 12.44 30.58
N PRO A 199 -18.80 13.77 30.49
CA PRO A 199 -18.43 14.60 29.32
C PRO A 199 -16.96 15.06 29.26
N PRO A 200 -16.37 15.32 28.07
CA PRO A 200 -14.93 15.52 27.89
C PRO A 200 -14.51 17.00 27.72
N ALA A 201 -15.01 17.95 28.51
CA ALA A 201 -14.73 19.37 28.24
C ALA A 201 -13.33 19.88 28.69
N ARG A 202 -12.70 19.27 29.71
CA ARG A 202 -11.43 19.79 30.28
C ARG A 202 -10.14 19.13 29.78
N ARG A 203 -10.20 18.02 29.03
CA ARG A 203 -9.02 17.33 28.47
C ARG A 203 -8.71 17.70 27.01
N SER A 204 -9.61 18.40 26.34
CA SER A 204 -9.55 18.75 24.91
C SER A 204 -8.75 20.02 24.62
N ALA A 205 -8.80 21.03 25.50
CA ALA A 205 -8.17 22.32 25.25
C ALA A 205 -6.64 22.26 24.95
N PRO A 206 -5.79 21.59 25.76
CA PRO A 206 -4.34 21.54 25.48
C PRO A 206 -4.01 20.85 24.14
N ARG A 207 -4.84 19.89 23.74
CA ARG A 207 -4.66 19.17 22.47
C ARG A 207 -5.06 20.03 21.28
N LEU A 208 -6.14 20.81 21.39
CA LEU A 208 -6.58 21.74 20.36
C LEU A 208 -5.57 22.89 20.16
N PHE A 209 -4.99 23.42 21.24
CA PHE A 209 -3.87 24.37 21.13
C PHE A 209 -2.68 23.77 20.37
N GLY A 210 -2.33 22.51 20.62
CA GLY A 210 -1.30 21.80 19.86
C GLY A 210 -1.61 21.68 18.37
N GLN A 211 -2.88 21.42 18.01
CA GLN A 211 -3.31 21.37 16.61
C GLN A 211 -3.27 22.74 15.93
N HIS A 212 -3.72 23.79 16.63
CA HIS A 212 -3.62 25.16 16.13
C HIS A 212 -2.16 25.54 15.88
N ARG A 213 -1.27 25.32 16.84
CA ARG A 213 0.17 25.57 16.67
C ARG A 213 0.76 24.78 15.51
N ALA A 214 0.36 23.52 15.31
CA ALA A 214 0.80 22.72 14.17
C ALA A 214 0.36 23.35 12.83
N GLY A 215 -0.86 23.90 12.74
CA GLY A 215 -1.33 24.62 11.56
C GLY A 215 -0.55 25.91 11.28
N LEU A 216 -0.27 26.69 12.33
CA LEU A 216 0.53 27.91 12.24
C LEU A 216 1.94 27.64 11.73
N LEU A 217 2.62 26.64 12.32
CA LEU A 217 3.97 26.25 11.89
C LEU A 217 3.99 25.67 10.47
N ALA A 218 2.96 24.92 10.09
CA ALA A 218 2.84 24.41 8.73
C ALA A 218 2.73 25.55 7.70
N ALA A 219 1.91 26.58 7.97
CA ALA A 219 1.79 27.74 7.10
C ALA A 219 3.11 28.53 6.99
N HIS A 220 3.80 28.78 8.12
CA HIS A 220 5.11 29.43 8.11
C HIS A 220 6.14 28.67 7.29
N ASN A 221 6.26 27.36 7.51
CA ASN A 221 7.19 26.53 6.76
C ASN A 221 6.84 26.55 5.26
N TRP A 222 5.57 26.38 4.92
CA TRP A 222 5.13 26.38 3.52
C TRP A 222 5.43 27.73 2.84
N LEU A 223 5.18 28.86 3.50
CA LEU A 223 5.54 30.18 2.99
C LEU A 223 7.06 30.36 2.84
N ALA A 224 7.87 29.86 3.77
CA ALA A 224 9.32 29.93 3.65
C ALA A 224 9.82 29.23 2.38
N TRP A 225 9.25 28.06 2.07
CA TRP A 225 9.53 27.34 0.82
C TRP A 225 9.08 28.09 -0.43
N HIS A 226 7.94 28.81 -0.39
CA HIS A 226 7.39 29.52 -1.56
C HIS A 226 7.94 30.94 -1.73
N ARG A 227 8.45 31.57 -0.66
CA ARG A 227 9.14 32.88 -0.73
C ARG A 227 10.47 32.79 -1.48
N ALA A 228 11.12 31.63 -1.45
CA ALA A 228 12.31 31.37 -2.27
C ALA A 228 11.97 31.35 -3.78
N THR A 229 10.70 31.16 -4.13
CA THR A 229 10.28 30.92 -5.51
C THR A 229 9.50 32.06 -6.17
N LEU A 230 8.90 33.07 -5.51
CA LEU A 230 8.21 34.16 -6.25
C LEU A 230 7.86 35.45 -5.47
N PRO A 231 7.77 36.62 -6.17
CA PRO A 231 7.05 37.83 -5.75
C PRO A 231 5.51 37.81 -5.97
N ALA A 232 4.93 36.74 -6.53
CA ALA A 232 3.49 36.58 -6.80
C ALA A 232 2.77 35.67 -5.76
N LEU A 233 1.43 35.63 -5.80
CA LEU A 233 0.65 34.69 -4.98
C LEU A 233 0.90 33.23 -5.45
N PRO A 234 0.89 32.24 -4.53
CA PRO A 234 1.00 30.82 -4.88
C PRO A 234 -0.14 30.33 -5.77
N ASP A 235 0.12 29.33 -6.61
CA ASP A 235 -0.90 28.67 -7.43
C ASP A 235 -1.98 28.01 -6.56
N GLN A 236 -3.23 28.02 -7.04
CA GLN A 236 -4.37 27.41 -6.36
C GLN A 236 -4.14 25.91 -6.10
N ARG A 237 -3.46 25.21 -7.01
CA ARG A 237 -3.12 23.79 -6.82
C ARG A 237 -2.19 23.57 -5.63
N ASP A 238 -1.23 24.46 -5.40
CA ASP A 238 -0.31 24.35 -4.27
C ASP A 238 -1.03 24.61 -2.94
N VAL A 239 -2.00 25.54 -2.94
CA VAL A 239 -2.87 25.80 -1.79
C VAL A 239 -3.72 24.57 -1.48
N GLU A 240 -4.34 23.94 -2.48
CA GLU A 240 -5.14 22.71 -2.30
C GLU A 240 -4.31 21.58 -1.71
N LEU A 241 -3.12 21.32 -2.25
CA LEU A 241 -2.21 20.29 -1.76
C LEU A 241 -1.73 20.58 -0.33
N PHE A 242 -1.45 21.85 -0.01
CA PHE A 242 -1.09 22.25 1.35
C PHE A 242 -2.23 21.97 2.33
N LEU A 243 -3.45 22.42 2.03
CA LEU A 243 -4.60 22.28 2.90
C LEU A 243 -5.03 20.83 3.07
N SER A 244 -5.03 20.05 1.98
CA SER A 244 -5.29 18.62 2.02
C SER A 244 -4.25 17.90 2.91
N ARG A 245 -2.96 18.23 2.79
CA ARG A 245 -1.89 17.66 3.63
C ARG A 245 -2.03 18.06 5.10
N LEU A 246 -2.39 19.31 5.36
CA LEU A 246 -2.55 19.87 6.69
C LEU A 246 -3.57 19.07 7.52
N THR A 247 -4.66 18.64 6.89
CA THR A 247 -5.79 17.99 7.59
C THR A 247 -5.84 16.47 7.41
N ALA A 248 -4.96 15.88 6.59
CA ALA A 248 -4.97 14.45 6.26
C ALA A 248 -4.83 13.49 7.46
N LEU A 249 -4.30 13.98 8.59
CA LEU A 249 -4.15 13.21 9.84
C LEU A 249 -5.04 13.73 10.97
N SER A 250 -6.01 14.59 10.67
CA SER A 250 -6.96 15.07 11.67
C SER A 250 -7.98 13.97 11.99
N PRO A 251 -8.11 13.57 13.27
CA PRO A 251 -9.05 12.53 13.68
C PRO A 251 -10.49 13.01 13.79
N THR A 252 -10.72 14.32 13.94
CA THR A 252 -12.04 14.92 14.15
C THR A 252 -12.15 16.26 13.46
N LEU A 253 -13.39 16.70 13.24
CA LEU A 253 -13.71 18.04 12.73
C LEU A 253 -13.06 19.14 13.58
N GLU A 254 -13.13 19.04 14.92
CA GLU A 254 -12.52 20.03 15.82
C GLU A 254 -11.00 20.18 15.59
N TYR A 255 -10.30 19.07 15.33
CA TYR A 255 -8.85 19.08 15.07
C TYR A 255 -8.56 19.72 13.71
N THR A 256 -9.38 19.41 12.71
CA THR A 256 -9.33 20.04 11.39
C THR A 256 -9.52 21.55 11.49
N THR A 257 -10.59 21.99 12.16
CA THR A 257 -10.88 23.41 12.37
C THR A 257 -9.75 24.12 13.11
N ALA A 258 -9.22 23.53 14.18
CA ALA A 258 -8.08 24.09 14.91
C ALA A 258 -6.84 24.27 14.02
N ARG A 259 -6.50 23.28 13.18
CA ARG A 259 -5.38 23.37 12.23
C ARG A 259 -5.60 24.45 11.18
N ILE A 260 -6.82 24.55 10.62
CA ILE A 260 -7.17 25.57 9.63
C ILE A 260 -7.04 26.96 10.24
N HIS A 261 -7.54 27.19 11.46
CA HIS A 261 -7.38 28.46 12.16
C HIS A 261 -5.90 28.79 12.40
N GLY A 262 -5.11 27.82 12.86
CA GLY A 262 -3.67 28.01 12.99
C GLY A 262 -2.99 28.42 11.69
N ALA A 263 -3.33 27.76 10.58
CA ALA A 263 -2.79 28.11 9.28
C ALA A 263 -3.24 29.51 8.81
N ARG A 264 -4.49 29.90 9.06
CA ARG A 264 -4.98 31.26 8.79
C ARG A 264 -4.15 32.30 9.52
N ASP A 265 -3.88 32.09 10.80
CA ASP A 265 -3.09 33.03 11.62
C ASP A 265 -1.64 33.10 11.10
N GLY A 266 -1.06 31.97 10.70
CA GLY A 266 0.27 31.92 10.08
C GLY A 266 0.35 32.64 8.73
N PHE A 267 -0.70 32.54 7.89
CA PHE A 267 -0.79 33.32 6.66
C PHE A 267 -1.01 34.82 6.94
N ALA A 268 -1.84 35.16 7.91
CA ALA A 268 -2.11 36.54 8.30
C ALA A 268 -0.86 37.26 8.80
N ALA A 269 -0.01 36.57 9.58
CA ALA A 269 1.30 37.06 9.99
C ALA A 269 2.25 37.40 8.82
N ALA A 270 1.95 36.88 7.62
CA ALA A 270 2.68 37.16 6.39
C ALA A 270 1.94 38.10 5.42
N GLY A 271 0.86 38.76 5.84
CA GLY A 271 0.07 39.67 4.99
C GLY A 271 -0.82 38.95 3.96
N LEU A 272 -1.22 37.71 4.26
CA LEU A 272 -2.10 36.92 3.40
C LEU A 272 -3.35 36.47 4.16
N ARG A 273 -4.50 36.51 3.50
CA ARG A 273 -5.76 36.01 4.04
C ARG A 273 -6.11 34.68 3.38
N LEU A 274 -6.18 33.62 4.19
CA LEU A 274 -6.78 32.35 3.78
C LEU A 274 -8.30 32.41 3.96
N ALA A 275 -9.02 32.57 2.85
CA ALA A 275 -10.46 32.45 2.79
C ALA A 275 -10.85 30.98 2.64
N HIS A 276 -11.84 30.51 3.40
CA HIS A 276 -12.41 29.16 3.32
C HIS A 276 -13.92 29.23 3.58
N PRO A 277 -14.70 28.17 3.28
CA PRO A 277 -16.15 28.16 3.52
C PRO A 277 -16.49 28.47 4.98
N ALA A 278 -17.55 29.24 5.20
CA ALA A 278 -17.98 29.65 6.53
C ALA A 278 -18.41 28.45 7.39
N ASP A 279 -19.14 27.50 6.78
CA ASP A 279 -19.53 26.25 7.42
C ASP A 279 -18.68 25.09 6.88
N LEU A 280 -17.66 24.70 7.65
CA LEU A 280 -16.82 23.56 7.35
C LEU A 280 -17.51 22.21 7.64
N ALA A 281 -18.52 22.19 8.52
CA ALA A 281 -19.22 20.96 8.87
C ALA A 281 -20.15 20.48 7.75
N ALA A 282 -20.70 21.42 6.97
CA ALA A 282 -21.48 21.14 5.78
C ALA A 282 -20.63 20.84 4.52
N ALA A 283 -19.32 21.04 4.56
CA ALA A 283 -18.43 20.84 3.43
C ALA A 283 -17.85 19.41 3.35
N GLY A 284 -17.46 18.98 2.16
CA GLY A 284 -16.77 17.70 1.98
C GLY A 284 -15.25 17.81 2.04
N GLY A 285 -14.55 16.67 2.05
CA GLY A 285 -13.10 16.59 1.83
C GLY A 285 -12.25 16.24 3.06
N PRO A 286 -10.91 16.40 2.95
CA PRO A 286 -9.95 15.91 3.93
C PRO A 286 -10.10 16.58 5.30
N GLY A 287 -10.08 15.77 6.34
CA GLY A 287 -10.28 16.17 7.73
C GLY A 287 -11.74 16.39 8.15
N ILE A 288 -12.69 16.35 7.22
CA ILE A 288 -14.13 16.50 7.48
C ILE A 288 -14.84 15.15 7.29
N CYS A 289 -14.73 14.58 6.08
CA CYS A 289 -15.34 13.31 5.70
C CYS A 289 -14.34 12.14 5.66
N THR A 290 -13.22 12.27 6.38
CA THR A 290 -12.12 11.29 6.35
C THR A 290 -11.72 10.87 7.75
N VAL A 291 -11.10 9.69 7.85
CA VAL A 291 -10.36 9.26 9.04
C VAL A 291 -8.86 9.21 8.75
N PRO A 292 -7.99 9.41 9.75
CA PRO A 292 -6.55 9.34 9.56
C PRO A 292 -6.10 8.00 8.97
N PHE A 293 -5.45 8.05 7.81
CA PHE A 293 -4.86 6.86 7.18
C PHE A 293 -3.50 6.53 7.83
N THR A 294 -3.54 5.78 8.92
CA THR A 294 -2.33 5.39 9.69
C THR A 294 -1.68 4.11 9.16
N ALA A 295 -0.46 3.81 9.60
CA ALA A 295 0.20 2.53 9.32
C ALA A 295 -0.65 1.32 9.74
N GLN A 296 -1.43 1.44 10.81
CA GLN A 296 -2.33 0.38 11.28
C GLN A 296 -3.51 0.14 10.32
N VAL A 297 -4.08 1.22 9.78
CA VAL A 297 -5.14 1.15 8.76
C VAL A 297 -4.60 0.56 7.47
N ALA A 298 -3.43 1.05 7.03
CA ALA A 298 -2.69 0.54 5.88
C ALA A 298 -2.45 -0.98 6.00
N TYR A 299 -1.96 -1.43 7.15
CA TYR A 299 -1.73 -2.85 7.42
C TYR A 299 -3.01 -3.68 7.36
N ARG A 300 -4.12 -3.22 7.95
CA ARG A 300 -5.40 -3.96 7.94
C ARG A 300 -5.94 -4.13 6.52
N ILE A 301 -6.10 -3.03 5.79
CA ILE A 301 -6.70 -3.04 4.45
C ILE A 301 -5.83 -3.88 3.50
N SER A 302 -4.51 -3.71 3.56
CA SER A 302 -3.61 -4.38 2.64
C SER A 302 -3.43 -5.88 2.92
N ARG A 303 -3.86 -6.40 4.08
CA ARG A 303 -3.96 -7.84 4.32
C ARG A 303 -5.27 -8.44 3.82
N ALA A 304 -6.34 -7.67 3.90
CA ALA A 304 -7.70 -8.11 3.60
C ALA A 304 -8.05 -8.01 2.11
N VAL A 305 -7.48 -7.03 1.40
CA VAL A 305 -7.81 -6.76 0.01
C VAL A 305 -6.59 -7.05 -0.87
N PRO A 306 -6.68 -8.05 -1.76
CA PRO A 306 -5.52 -8.50 -2.54
C PRO A 306 -5.19 -7.63 -3.75
N GLY A 307 -6.21 -7.06 -4.39
CA GLY A 307 -6.07 -6.34 -5.66
C GLY A 307 -5.47 -4.93 -5.48
N PRO A 308 -4.38 -4.57 -6.18
CA PRO A 308 -3.78 -3.23 -6.08
C PRO A 308 -4.78 -2.09 -6.31
N THR A 309 -5.61 -2.19 -7.36
CA THR A 309 -6.62 -1.17 -7.68
C THR A 309 -7.70 -1.05 -6.61
N GLN A 310 -8.06 -2.16 -5.96
CA GLN A 310 -9.08 -2.21 -4.91
C GLN A 310 -8.57 -1.59 -3.61
N VAL A 311 -7.36 -1.97 -3.16
CA VAL A 311 -6.71 -1.36 -1.99
C VAL A 311 -6.54 0.14 -2.19
N ALA A 312 -6.09 0.54 -3.38
CA ALA A 312 -5.90 1.93 -3.74
C ALA A 312 -7.22 2.73 -3.74
N ALA A 313 -8.32 2.14 -4.21
CA ALA A 313 -9.64 2.78 -4.16
C ALA A 313 -10.09 3.03 -2.70
N LEU A 314 -9.91 2.04 -1.81
CA LEU A 314 -10.20 2.20 -0.37
C LEU A 314 -9.31 3.27 0.27
N ALA A 315 -8.01 3.26 -0.03
CA ALA A 315 -7.07 4.26 0.45
C ALA A 315 -7.44 5.67 -0.05
N ALA A 316 -7.83 5.81 -1.32
CA ALA A 316 -8.27 7.07 -1.89
C ALA A 316 -9.54 7.59 -1.20
N LEU A 317 -10.56 6.75 -0.98
CA LEU A 317 -11.77 7.12 -0.23
C LEU A 317 -11.42 7.65 1.17
N LEU A 318 -10.59 6.92 1.91
CA LEU A 318 -10.21 7.27 3.27
C LEU A 318 -9.37 8.55 3.35
N CYS A 319 -8.51 8.82 2.36
CA CYS A 319 -7.63 9.99 2.38
C CYS A 319 -8.28 11.26 1.80
N THR A 320 -9.14 11.12 0.79
CA THR A 320 -9.72 12.27 0.09
C THR A 320 -11.07 12.68 0.66
N GLY A 321 -11.83 11.72 1.19
CA GLY A 321 -13.22 11.95 1.58
C GLY A 321 -14.12 12.20 0.37
N ALA A 322 -13.65 11.93 -0.85
CA ALA A 322 -14.40 12.15 -2.08
C ALA A 322 -15.51 11.11 -2.23
N ALA A 323 -16.57 11.49 -2.95
CA ALA A 323 -17.66 10.59 -3.28
C ALA A 323 -17.20 9.52 -4.31
N THR A 324 -17.86 8.36 -4.27
CA THR A 324 -17.48 7.20 -5.09
C THR A 324 -17.68 7.43 -6.59
N ASP A 325 -18.68 8.22 -6.94
CA ASP A 325 -18.95 8.73 -8.30
C ASP A 325 -17.79 9.55 -8.85
N ARG A 326 -17.10 10.36 -8.04
CA ARG A 326 -15.93 11.11 -8.49
C ARG A 326 -14.73 10.20 -8.71
N LEU A 327 -14.52 9.26 -7.78
CA LEU A 327 -13.38 8.35 -7.85
C LEU A 327 -13.48 7.37 -9.02
N VAL A 328 -14.68 6.98 -9.47
CA VAL A 328 -14.81 6.07 -10.63
C VAL A 328 -14.20 6.67 -11.90
N HIS A 329 -14.17 8.00 -12.00
CA HIS A 329 -13.62 8.73 -13.14
C HIS A 329 -12.13 9.03 -13.03
N ALA A 330 -11.48 8.72 -11.90
CA ALA A 330 -10.03 8.89 -11.76
C ALA A 330 -9.26 8.02 -12.77
N THR A 331 -8.28 8.61 -13.44
CA THR A 331 -7.46 7.98 -14.47
C THR A 331 -6.05 7.63 -13.94
N VAL A 332 -5.23 6.95 -14.75
CA VAL A 332 -3.84 6.61 -14.38
C VAL A 332 -2.98 7.89 -14.27
N ASP A 333 -3.21 8.88 -15.12
CA ASP A 333 -2.47 10.16 -15.13
C ASP A 333 -2.84 11.08 -13.97
N ASP A 334 -4.00 10.84 -13.34
CA ASP A 334 -4.45 11.60 -12.19
C ASP A 334 -3.68 11.32 -10.91
N VAL A 335 -2.90 10.25 -10.89
CA VAL A 335 -2.04 9.90 -9.78
C VAL A 335 -0.60 10.25 -10.14
N HIS A 336 0.02 11.11 -9.33
CA HIS A 336 1.42 11.45 -9.51
C HIS A 336 2.32 10.21 -9.40
N HIS A 337 3.50 10.23 -10.02
CA HIS A 337 4.29 9.02 -10.20
C HIS A 337 4.70 8.33 -8.90
N ASP A 338 4.94 9.12 -7.84
CA ASP A 338 5.27 8.66 -6.48
C ASP A 338 4.02 8.42 -5.59
N GLY A 339 2.80 8.50 -6.15
CA GLY A 339 1.54 8.34 -5.43
C GLY A 339 1.26 9.42 -4.38
N SER A 340 2.02 10.52 -4.33
CA SER A 340 1.87 11.57 -3.31
C SER A 340 0.73 12.54 -3.58
N ARG A 341 0.18 12.54 -4.79
CA ARG A 341 -0.91 13.41 -5.23
C ARG A 341 -1.92 12.62 -6.04
N LEU A 342 -3.19 12.95 -5.87
CA LEU A 342 -4.33 12.43 -6.63
C LEU A 342 -5.19 13.61 -7.06
N ALA A 343 -5.47 13.71 -8.37
CA ALA A 343 -6.36 14.71 -8.94
C ALA A 343 -7.71 14.07 -9.25
N LEU A 344 -8.80 14.61 -8.72
CA LEU A 344 -10.15 14.09 -9.00
C LEU A 344 -10.95 15.12 -9.79
N PRO A 345 -11.71 14.71 -10.82
CA PRO A 345 -12.60 15.62 -11.52
C PRO A 345 -13.62 16.21 -10.54
N GLU A 346 -13.95 17.48 -10.69
CA GLU A 346 -15.09 18.10 -10.01
C GLU A 346 -16.38 17.33 -10.37
N PRO A 347 -17.36 17.19 -9.45
CA PRO A 347 -18.65 16.59 -9.79
C PRO A 347 -19.25 17.25 -11.05
N PHE A 348 -19.82 16.43 -11.94
CA PHE A 348 -20.45 16.87 -13.19
C PHE A 348 -21.55 17.91 -12.87
N SER A 349 -21.25 19.18 -13.09
CA SER A 349 -22.19 20.31 -12.95
C SER A 349 -22.59 20.95 -14.29
N GLY A 350 -22.16 20.37 -15.42
CA GLY A 350 -22.49 20.88 -16.77
C GLY A 350 -21.97 19.97 -17.90
N GLU A 351 -22.34 20.30 -19.15
CA GLU A 351 -21.91 19.65 -20.39
C GLU A 351 -20.40 19.78 -20.59
N TYR A 352 -19.61 18.88 -19.99
CA TYR A 352 -18.21 18.71 -20.31
C TYR A 352 -18.08 17.64 -21.41
N ASP A 353 -17.42 18.00 -22.51
CA ASP A 353 -17.11 17.09 -23.62
C ASP A 353 -15.65 16.59 -23.52
N GLN A 354 -15.21 15.82 -24.52
CA GLN A 354 -13.83 15.32 -24.56
C GLN A 354 -12.80 16.45 -24.71
N ASP A 355 -13.21 17.61 -25.24
CA ASP A 355 -12.32 18.75 -25.54
C ASP A 355 -12.20 19.70 -24.33
N HIS A 356 -13.18 19.69 -23.41
CA HIS A 356 -13.22 20.52 -22.21
C HIS A 356 -13.44 19.67 -20.95
N PRO A 357 -12.40 18.97 -20.46
CA PRO A 357 -12.54 18.12 -19.28
C PRO A 357 -12.87 18.95 -18.03
N PRO A 358 -13.62 18.39 -17.07
CA PRO A 358 -13.96 19.09 -15.85
C PRO A 358 -12.70 19.49 -15.06
N PRO A 359 -12.74 20.63 -14.35
CA PRO A 359 -11.62 21.04 -13.52
C PRO A 359 -11.29 19.96 -12.47
N ARG A 360 -10.01 19.87 -12.12
CA ARG A 360 -9.52 18.83 -11.20
C ARG A 360 -9.20 19.42 -9.83
N VAL A 361 -9.64 18.71 -8.80
CA VAL A 361 -9.36 19.00 -7.38
C VAL A 361 -8.17 18.17 -6.92
N TRP A 362 -7.18 18.79 -6.29
CA TRP A 362 -5.92 18.16 -5.93
C TRP A 362 -5.85 17.74 -4.46
N TYR A 363 -5.59 16.46 -4.24
CA TYR A 363 -5.47 15.86 -2.91
C TYR A 363 -4.03 15.44 -2.65
N ALA A 364 -3.51 15.78 -1.48
CA ALA A 364 -2.25 15.27 -0.98
C ALA A 364 -2.46 13.92 -0.31
N ILE A 365 -1.67 12.92 -0.70
CA ILE A 365 -1.79 11.55 -0.22
C ILE A 365 -0.78 11.29 0.90
N PRO A 366 -1.25 10.83 2.09
CA PRO A 366 -0.39 10.48 3.22
C PRO A 366 0.67 9.44 2.84
N PRO A 367 1.89 9.51 3.42
CA PRO A 367 2.99 8.58 3.12
C PRO A 367 2.59 7.10 3.16
N HIS A 368 1.76 6.69 4.12
CA HIS A 368 1.31 5.31 4.27
C HIS A 368 0.33 4.83 3.18
N ALA A 369 -0.31 5.75 2.45
CA ALA A 369 -1.25 5.43 1.38
C ALA A 369 -0.60 5.44 -0.02
N ARG A 370 0.52 6.14 -0.19
CA ARG A 370 1.20 6.29 -1.49
C ARG A 370 1.55 4.97 -2.18
N PRO A 371 2.12 3.96 -1.47
CA PRO A 371 2.47 2.68 -2.09
C PRO A 371 1.27 2.00 -2.77
N TYR A 372 0.06 2.20 -2.25
CA TYR A 372 -1.15 1.60 -2.82
C TYR A 372 -1.56 2.28 -4.13
N LEU A 373 -1.49 3.61 -4.20
CA LEU A 373 -1.75 4.33 -5.46
C LEU A 373 -0.68 4.04 -6.51
N GLN A 374 0.59 3.93 -6.10
CA GLN A 374 1.68 3.50 -6.97
C GLN A 374 1.42 2.09 -7.51
N ALA A 375 1.04 1.14 -6.64
CA ALA A 375 0.72 -0.24 -7.03
C ALA A 375 -0.46 -0.30 -8.01
N ALA A 376 -1.49 0.53 -7.84
CA ALA A 376 -2.62 0.58 -8.76
C ALA A 376 -2.23 1.15 -10.14
N ARG A 377 -1.40 2.21 -10.20
CA ARG A 377 -0.85 2.72 -11.46
C ARG A 377 -0.04 1.64 -12.17
N LEU A 378 0.87 1.00 -11.43
CA LEU A 378 1.71 -0.06 -11.96
C LEU A 378 0.89 -1.24 -12.49
N PHE A 379 -0.17 -1.62 -11.77
CA PHE A 379 -1.07 -2.69 -12.19
C PHE A 379 -1.74 -2.40 -13.55
N ARG A 380 -2.10 -1.13 -13.80
CA ARG A 380 -2.66 -0.68 -15.08
C ARG A 380 -1.62 -0.61 -16.19
N GLN A 381 -0.41 -0.15 -15.86
CA GLN A 381 0.71 -0.15 -16.80
C GLN A 381 1.05 -1.57 -17.28
N LEU A 382 1.07 -2.55 -16.37
CA LEU A 382 1.27 -3.97 -16.70
C LEU A 382 0.08 -4.60 -17.46
N GLU A 383 -1.10 -3.95 -17.45
CA GLU A 383 -2.23 -4.31 -18.30
C GLU A 383 -2.13 -3.69 -19.70
N GLY A 384 -1.13 -2.84 -19.95
CA GLY A 384 -1.01 -2.06 -21.18
C GLY A 384 -2.01 -0.91 -21.27
N ALA A 385 -2.61 -0.51 -20.15
CA ALA A 385 -3.62 0.54 -20.12
C ALA A 385 -2.96 1.92 -20.31
N PRO A 386 -3.50 2.78 -21.21
CA PRO A 386 -3.00 4.14 -21.40
C PRO A 386 -3.30 5.04 -20.20
N GLY A 387 -2.66 6.22 -20.15
CA GLY A 387 -2.75 7.17 -19.03
C GLY A 387 -4.17 7.65 -18.71
N HIS A 388 -5.02 7.80 -19.73
CA HIS A 388 -6.43 8.20 -19.58
C HIS A 388 -7.36 7.06 -19.13
N PHE A 389 -6.85 5.83 -18.97
CA PHE A 389 -7.67 4.70 -18.55
C PHE A 389 -8.10 4.82 -17.09
N HIS A 390 -9.33 4.41 -16.76
CA HIS A 390 -9.86 4.47 -15.40
C HIS A 390 -9.05 3.61 -14.43
N LEU A 391 -8.43 4.26 -13.44
CA LEU A 391 -7.54 3.63 -12.47
C LEU A 391 -8.28 2.58 -11.64
N PHE A 392 -9.45 2.97 -11.11
CA PHE A 392 -10.23 2.16 -10.17
C PHE A 392 -11.34 1.35 -10.83
N SER A 393 -11.30 1.17 -12.16
CA SER A 393 -12.32 0.39 -12.87
C SER A 393 -12.55 -0.97 -12.21
N LYS A 394 -13.83 -1.37 -12.10
CA LYS A 394 -14.28 -2.63 -11.45
C LYS A 394 -14.05 -2.73 -9.93
N SER A 395 -13.74 -1.62 -9.24
CA SER A 395 -13.55 -1.57 -7.77
C SER A 395 -14.78 -1.06 -7.01
N PHE A 396 -15.73 -0.40 -7.70
CA PHE A 396 -16.94 0.21 -7.11
C PHE A 396 -18.20 -0.66 -7.26
N GLY A 397 -19.32 -0.23 -6.65
CA GLY A 397 -20.61 -0.93 -6.68
C GLY A 397 -20.74 -2.01 -5.59
N HIS A 398 -21.39 -3.15 -5.90
CA HIS A 398 -21.56 -4.27 -4.97
C HIS A 398 -20.22 -4.78 -4.40
N ARG A 399 -19.15 -4.65 -5.17
CA ARG A 399 -17.78 -5.02 -4.77
C ARG A 399 -17.24 -4.13 -3.67
N LEU A 400 -17.53 -2.83 -3.68
CA LEU A 400 -17.04 -1.92 -2.64
C LEU A 400 -17.59 -2.32 -1.26
N LYS A 401 -18.88 -2.67 -1.19
CA LYS A 401 -19.51 -3.14 0.06
C LYS A 401 -18.85 -4.42 0.58
N ALA A 402 -18.57 -5.38 -0.30
CA ALA A 402 -17.84 -6.60 0.04
C ALA A 402 -16.42 -6.30 0.54
N LEU A 403 -15.69 -5.40 -0.15
CA LEU A 403 -14.34 -4.98 0.22
C LEU A 403 -14.28 -4.26 1.57
N VAL A 404 -15.23 -3.37 1.85
CA VAL A 404 -15.34 -2.69 3.16
C VAL A 404 -15.58 -3.70 4.28
N LYS A 405 -16.46 -4.68 4.05
CA LYS A 405 -16.74 -5.77 4.99
C LYS A 405 -15.49 -6.61 5.25
N ASP A 406 -14.81 -7.03 4.18
CA ASP A 406 -13.57 -7.82 4.27
C ASP A 406 -12.45 -7.01 4.96
N ALA A 407 -12.34 -5.70 4.72
CA ALA A 407 -11.38 -4.82 5.38
C ALA A 407 -11.72 -4.51 6.85
N SER A 408 -12.98 -4.70 7.26
CA SER A 408 -13.49 -4.43 8.61
C SER A 408 -13.06 -3.05 9.14
N HIS A 409 -13.12 -2.03 8.27
CA HIS A 409 -12.77 -0.65 8.60
C HIS A 409 -13.88 0.30 8.11
N PRO A 410 -14.35 1.23 8.96
CA PRO A 410 -15.37 2.19 8.55
C PRO A 410 -14.81 3.10 7.46
N ILE A 411 -15.65 3.42 6.48
CA ILE A 411 -15.34 4.40 5.44
C ILE A 411 -16.39 5.50 5.56
N PRO A 412 -16.08 6.62 6.24
CA PRO A 412 -17.07 7.64 6.60
C PRO A 412 -17.90 8.14 5.42
N THR A 413 -17.31 8.25 4.24
CA THR A 413 -17.99 8.73 3.02
C THR A 413 -19.09 7.80 2.51
N LEU A 414 -19.11 6.53 2.93
CA LEU A 414 -20.16 5.58 2.56
C LEU A 414 -21.36 5.64 3.51
N ASP A 415 -21.10 5.97 4.78
CA ASP A 415 -22.14 6.09 5.82
C ASP A 415 -22.74 7.50 5.86
N HIS A 416 -21.93 8.51 5.52
CA HIS A 416 -22.30 9.91 5.43
C HIS A 416 -21.93 10.42 4.03
N PRO A 417 -22.86 10.34 3.05
CA PRO A 417 -22.60 10.80 1.70
C PRO A 417 -22.18 12.28 1.69
N HIS A 418 -21.24 12.59 0.79
CA HIS A 418 -20.50 13.83 0.69
C HIS A 418 -21.42 15.08 0.80
N PRO A 419 -21.33 15.87 1.90
CA PRO A 419 -22.35 16.87 2.24
C PRO A 419 -22.33 18.15 1.38
N GLY A 420 -21.26 18.38 0.62
CA GLY A 420 -21.10 19.53 -0.27
C GLY A 420 -19.73 19.53 -0.94
N PRO A 421 -19.37 20.49 -1.80
CA PRO A 421 -18.06 20.56 -2.48
C PRO A 421 -16.87 20.47 -1.50
N ALA A 422 -15.70 20.09 -2.02
CA ALA A 422 -14.52 19.93 -1.19
C ALA A 422 -14.02 21.28 -0.66
N TRP A 423 -13.96 21.45 0.68
CA TRP A 423 -13.70 22.75 1.29
C TRP A 423 -12.34 23.37 0.88
N HIS A 424 -11.30 22.54 0.74
CA HIS A 424 -9.96 22.97 0.37
C HIS A 424 -9.87 23.43 -1.09
N HIS A 425 -10.73 22.90 -1.96
CA HIS A 425 -10.87 23.38 -3.33
C HIS A 425 -11.53 24.76 -3.39
N GLN A 426 -12.40 25.09 -2.44
CA GLN A 426 -13.06 26.40 -2.35
C GLN A 426 -12.19 27.44 -1.64
N ALA A 427 -11.15 27.00 -0.91
CA ALA A 427 -10.26 27.89 -0.19
C ALA A 427 -9.38 28.69 -1.16
N ARG A 428 -9.09 29.95 -0.82
CA ARG A 428 -8.27 30.87 -1.62
C ARG A 428 -7.29 31.63 -0.72
N LEU A 429 -6.07 31.86 -1.19
CA LEU A 429 -5.15 32.82 -0.59
C LEU A 429 -5.29 34.18 -1.29
N LEU A 430 -5.49 35.23 -0.50
CA LEU A 430 -5.67 36.60 -0.98
C LEU A 430 -4.63 37.50 -0.31
N ARG A 431 -4.18 38.57 -0.99
CA ARG A 431 -3.41 39.62 -0.32
C ARG A 431 -4.35 40.43 0.58
N THR A 432 -3.89 40.74 1.79
CA THR A 432 -4.60 41.63 2.72
C THR A 432 -4.40 43.08 2.35
#